data_AF-A0A0F8BYC0-F1
#
_entry.id   AF-A0A0F8BYC0-F1
#
_cell.length_a   1.000
_cell.length_b   1.000
_cell.length_c   1.000
_cell.angle_alpha   90.00
_cell.angle_beta   90.00
_cell.angle_gamma   90.00
#
_symmetry.space_group_name_H-M   'P 1'
#
loop_
_entity.id
_entity.type
_entity.pdbx_description
1 polymer ?
#
loop_
_entity_poly.entity_id
_entity_poly.type
_entity_poly.pdbx_seq_one_letter_code
_entity_poly.pdbx_strand_id
1 'polypeptide(L)'
;MNFLLKERHLPGLRDIFIFRAQKVSFGEPDQSSPVDYTYWKEKGWISPEAKYYVNVPVNPVYNAIDWMAEKMLKRKIRTELAETRK
;
A
#
# COMPACT_ATOMS: atom_id res chain seq x y z
N MET A 1 -21.52 -24.06 -11.30
CA MET A 1 -20.22 -23.56 -11.81
C MET A 1 -19.48 -22.93 -10.64
N ASN A 2 -18.74 -23.73 -9.87
CA ASN A 2 -18.11 -23.32 -8.61
C ASN A 2 -16.71 -22.76 -8.87
N PHE A 3 -16.60 -21.45 -9.15
CA PHE A 3 -15.31 -20.75 -9.31
C PHE A 3 -14.80 -20.08 -8.02
N LEU A 4 -15.44 -20.31 -6.86
CA LEU A 4 -15.35 -19.36 -5.75
C LEU A 4 -14.50 -19.73 -4.54
N LEU A 5 -13.71 -20.81 -4.52
CA LEU A 5 -12.79 -21.05 -3.39
C LEU A 5 -11.48 -21.69 -3.86
N LYS A 6 -10.75 -21.02 -4.76
CA LYS A 6 -9.30 -21.25 -4.81
C LYS A 6 -8.74 -20.56 -3.57
N GLU A 7 -8.25 -21.32 -2.59
CA GLU A 7 -7.51 -20.77 -1.45
C GLU A 7 -6.42 -19.87 -2.03
N ARG A 8 -6.62 -18.55 -1.90
CA ARG A 8 -5.67 -17.58 -2.42
C ARG A 8 -4.47 -17.65 -1.52
N HIS A 9 -3.35 -18.13 -2.07
CA HIS A 9 -2.05 -18.04 -1.41
C HIS A 9 -1.86 -16.62 -0.86
N LEU A 10 -1.44 -16.52 0.40
CA LEU A 10 -1.10 -15.23 1.00
C LEU A 10 -0.05 -14.56 0.10
N PRO A 11 -0.24 -13.27 -0.25
CA PRO A 11 0.69 -12.58 -1.13
C PRO A 11 2.08 -12.56 -0.48
N GLY A 12 3.08 -13.00 -1.23
CA GLY A 12 4.47 -12.91 -0.82
C GLY A 12 5.02 -11.49 -0.97
N LEU A 13 6.26 -11.28 -0.53
CA LEU A 13 6.94 -9.98 -0.63
C LEU A 13 7.03 -9.46 -2.07
N ARG A 14 7.23 -10.35 -3.04
CA ARG A 14 7.25 -9.99 -4.47
C ARG A 14 5.88 -9.49 -4.94
N ASP A 15 4.81 -10.16 -4.53
CA ASP A 15 3.45 -9.80 -4.92
C ASP A 15 3.07 -8.43 -4.35
N ILE A 16 3.50 -8.13 -3.12
CA ILE A 16 3.33 -6.82 -2.48
C ILE A 16 4.12 -5.74 -3.22
N PHE A 17 5.36 -6.03 -3.63
CA PHE A 17 6.19 -5.09 -4.38
C PHE A 17 5.57 -4.76 -5.75
N ILE A 18 5.12 -5.80 -6.47
CA ILE A 18 4.43 -5.65 -7.77
C ILE A 18 3.15 -4.83 -7.60
N PHE A 19 2.34 -5.12 -6.57
CA PHE A 19 1.15 -4.34 -6.26
C PHE A 19 1.46 -2.86 -6.03
N ARG A 20 2.51 -2.54 -5.26
CA ARG A 20 2.89 -1.16 -4.98
C ARG A 20 3.39 -0.44 -6.24
N ALA A 21 4.19 -1.11 -7.08
CA ALA A 21 4.65 -0.54 -8.34
C ALA A 21 3.46 -0.23 -9.27
N GLN A 22 2.53 -1.17 -9.41
CA GLN A 22 1.30 -0.99 -10.19
C GLN A 22 0.43 0.14 -9.64
N LYS A 23 0.25 0.20 -8.32
CA LYS A 23 -0.53 1.26 -7.67
C LYS A 23 0.02 2.66 -7.98
N VAL A 24 1.35 2.82 -8.02
CA VAL A 24 1.98 4.09 -8.40
C VAL A 24 1.74 4.38 -9.88
N SER A 25 2.04 3.42 -10.76
CA SER A 25 1.85 3.60 -12.21
C SER A 25 0.41 3.89 -12.62
N PHE A 26 -0.58 3.35 -11.89
CA PHE A 26 -2.01 3.58 -12.13
C PHE A 26 -2.59 4.76 -11.35
N GLY A 27 -1.85 5.31 -10.39
CA GLY A 27 -2.20 6.55 -9.69
C GLY A 27 -1.73 7.82 -10.42
N GLU A 28 -0.74 7.69 -11.29
CA GLU A 28 -0.18 8.78 -12.10
C GLU A 28 -0.87 9.14 -13.44
N PRO A 29 -1.77 8.32 -14.07
CA PRO A 29 -2.31 8.64 -15.38
C PRO A 29 -3.60 9.47 -15.26
N ASP A 30 -3.47 10.76 -14.94
CA ASP A 30 -4.59 11.71 -15.00
C ASP A 30 -4.99 12.06 -16.45
N GLN A 31 -4.14 11.76 -17.46
CA GLN A 31 -4.38 12.17 -18.86
C GLN A 31 -4.38 11.05 -19.92
N SER A 32 -3.78 9.87 -19.66
CA SER A 32 -3.63 8.84 -20.71
C SER A 32 -4.74 7.79 -20.73
N SER A 33 -5.39 7.51 -19.60
CA SER A 33 -6.52 6.57 -19.53
C SER A 33 -7.51 6.90 -18.39
N PRO A 34 -8.41 7.88 -18.61
CA PRO A 34 -9.31 8.38 -17.56
C PRO A 34 -10.36 7.36 -17.11
N VAL A 35 -10.73 6.41 -17.98
CA VAL A 35 -11.70 5.34 -17.67
C VAL A 35 -11.09 4.32 -16.71
N ASP A 36 -9.84 3.90 -16.99
CA ASP A 36 -9.11 3.02 -16.10
C ASP A 36 -8.85 3.72 -14.76
N TYR A 37 -8.36 4.96 -14.78
CA TYR A 37 -8.14 5.70 -13.53
C TYR A 37 -9.40 5.76 -12.64
N THR A 38 -10.56 6.05 -13.24
CA THR A 38 -11.84 6.08 -12.52
C THR A 38 -12.22 4.72 -11.94
N TYR A 39 -12.13 3.64 -12.73
CA TYR A 39 -12.45 2.30 -12.26
C TYR A 39 -11.58 1.88 -11.06
N TRP A 40 -10.28 2.15 -11.12
CA TRP A 40 -9.34 1.77 -10.07
C TRP A 40 -9.47 2.64 -8.81
N LYS A 41 -9.86 3.92 -9.00
CA LYS A 41 -10.21 4.84 -7.92
C LYS A 41 -11.49 4.42 -7.21
N GLU A 42 -12.55 4.06 -7.94
CA GLU A 42 -13.82 3.57 -7.38
C GLU A 42 -13.65 2.27 -6.60
N LYS A 43 -12.75 1.38 -7.04
CA LYS A 43 -12.37 0.18 -6.28
C LYS A 43 -11.53 0.49 -5.03
N GLY A 44 -11.09 1.73 -4.86
CA GLY A 44 -10.29 2.18 -3.73
C GLY A 44 -8.83 1.73 -3.79
N TRP A 45 -8.37 1.08 -4.87
CA TRP A 45 -7.01 0.51 -4.95
C TRP A 45 -5.90 1.55 -5.11
N ILE A 46 -6.25 2.73 -5.62
CA ILE A 46 -5.35 3.90 -5.69
C ILE A 46 -5.29 4.63 -4.33
N SER A 47 -6.25 4.40 -3.42
CA SER A 47 -6.28 5.06 -2.10
C SER A 47 -5.00 4.76 -1.32
N PRO A 48 -4.42 5.73 -0.58
CA PRO A 48 -3.26 5.49 0.27
C PRO A 48 -3.46 4.32 1.25
N GLU A 49 -4.71 4.07 1.66
CA GLU A 49 -5.07 3.01 2.61
C GLU A 49 -5.16 1.60 2.00
N ALA A 50 -5.15 1.48 0.67
CA ALA A 50 -5.23 0.19 -0.01
C ALA A 50 -3.97 -0.65 0.23
N LYS A 51 -4.16 -1.77 0.94
CA LYS A 51 -3.09 -2.72 1.31
C LYS A 51 -2.82 -3.79 0.24
N TYR A 52 -3.84 -4.19 -0.50
CA TYR A 52 -3.75 -5.16 -1.61
C TYR A 52 -5.04 -5.12 -2.47
N TYR A 53 -5.05 -5.78 -3.64
CA TYR A 53 -6.22 -5.82 -4.54
C TYR A 53 -7.47 -6.44 -3.91
N VAL A 54 -7.29 -7.30 -2.93
CA VAL A 54 -8.36 -8.03 -2.26
C VAL A 54 -8.13 -7.92 -0.76
N ASN A 55 -9.20 -7.94 0.03
CA ASN A 55 -9.11 -7.94 1.49
C ASN A 55 -8.56 -9.28 1.98
N VAL A 56 -7.24 -9.42 1.88
CA VAL A 56 -6.48 -10.52 2.47
C VAL A 56 -5.94 -10.03 3.81
N PRO A 57 -5.99 -10.83 4.87
CA PRO A 57 -5.28 -10.50 6.11
C PRO A 57 -3.79 -10.37 5.81
N VAL A 58 -3.30 -9.13 5.73
CA VAL A 58 -1.87 -8.84 5.78
C VAL A 58 -1.40 -9.27 7.17
N ASN A 59 -0.36 -10.09 7.24
CA ASN A 59 0.10 -10.66 8.51
C ASN A 59 0.26 -9.54 9.57
N PRO A 60 -0.42 -9.63 10.73
CA PRO A 60 -0.43 -8.59 11.75
C PRO A 60 0.97 -8.21 12.25
N VAL A 61 1.94 -9.13 12.13
CA VAL A 61 3.36 -8.87 12.40
C VAL A 61 3.92 -7.78 11.49
N TYR A 62 3.63 -7.81 10.18
CA TYR A 62 4.09 -6.77 9.26
C TYR A 62 3.46 -5.42 9.56
N ASN A 63 2.17 -5.41 9.93
CA ASN A 63 1.47 -4.18 10.29
C ASN A 63 2.04 -3.57 11.60
N ALA A 64 2.48 -4.41 12.54
CA ALA A 64 3.16 -3.96 13.76
C ALA A 64 4.58 -3.43 13.49
N ILE A 65 5.33 -4.06 12.59
CA ILE A 65 6.66 -3.61 12.17
C ILE A 65 6.57 -2.24 11.47
N ASP A 66 5.60 -2.07 10.57
CA ASP A 66 5.39 -0.82 9.83
C ASP A 66 5.04 0.35 10.79
N TRP A 67 4.13 0.10 11.74
CA TRP A 67 3.79 1.07 12.78
C TRP A 67 4.97 1.44 13.68
N MET A 68 5.81 0.46 14.03
CA MET A 68 7.00 0.68 14.84
C MET A 68 8.05 1.50 14.07
N ALA A 69 8.28 1.18 12.79
CA ALA A 69 9.18 1.92 11.91
C ALA A 69 8.73 3.38 11.75
N GLU A 70 7.43 3.61 11.54
CA GLU A 70 6.86 4.96 11.43
C GLU A 70 7.10 5.79 12.70
N LYS A 71 6.91 5.19 13.88
CA LYS A 71 7.18 5.85 15.17
C LYS A 71 8.66 6.18 15.37
N MET A 72 9.56 5.29 14.97
CA MET A 72 11.01 5.52 15.09
C MET A 72 11.47 6.64 14.16
N LEU A 73 10.97 6.66 12.92
CA LEU A 73 11.30 7.70 11.96
C LEU A 73 10.79 9.09 12.41
N LYS A 74 9.55 9.18 12.89
CA LYS A 74 8.99 10.42 13.46
C LYS A 74 9.80 10.95 14.64
N ARG A 75 10.34 10.07 15.49
CA ARG A 75 11.21 10.47 16.60
C ARG A 75 12.55 11.01 16.10
N LYS A 76 13.18 10.33 15.16
CA LYS A 76 14.47 10.74 14.59
C LYS A 76 14.38 12.12 13.93
N ILE A 77 13.34 12.35 13.12
CA ILE A 77 13.09 13.65 12.47
C ILE A 77 12.86 14.76 13.51
N ARG A 78 12.13 14.48 14.60
CA ARG A 78 11.92 15.48 15.68
C ARG A 78 13.22 15.80 16.41
N THR A 79 14.06 14.81 16.67
CA THR A 79 15.37 15.01 17.29
C THR A 79 16.28 15.83 16.37
N GLU A 80 16.38 15.46 15.09
CA GLU A 80 17.18 16.19 14.10
C GLU A 80 16.70 17.64 13.92
N LEU A 81 15.38 17.88 13.87
CA LEU A 81 14.80 19.23 13.84
C LEU A 81 15.08 20.04 15.12
N ALA A 82 15.12 19.39 16.29
CA ALA A 82 15.44 20.05 17.56
C ALA A 82 16.93 20.37 17.69
N GLU A 83 17.81 19.53 17.14
CA GLU A 83 19.25 19.76 17.09
C GLU A 83 19.62 20.85 16.08
N THR A 84 18.92 20.92 14.94
CA THR A 84 19.15 21.94 13.89
C THR A 84 18.64 23.34 14.30
N ARG A 85 17.81 23.43 15.36
CA ARG A 85 17.21 24.68 15.85
C ARG A 85 17.92 25.24 17.10
N LYS A 86 19.01 24.60 17.54
CA LYS A 86 19.94 25.11 18.56
C LYS A 86 21.12 25.79 17.90
#